data_AF-A0AAN5SBR8-F1
#
_entry.id   AF-A0AAN5SBR8-F1
#
_cell.length_a   1.000
_cell.length_b   1.000
_cell.length_c   1.000
_cell.angle_alpha   90.00
_cell.angle_beta   90.00
_cell.angle_gamma   90.00
#
_symmetry.space_group_name_H-M   'P 1'
#
loop_
_entity.id
_entity.type
_entity.pdbx_description
1 polymer ?
#
loop_
_entity_poly.entity_id
_entity_poly.type
_entity_poly.pdbx_seq_one_letter_code
_entity_poly.pdbx_strand_id
1 'polypeptide(L)'
;MRVLFCNVAWMKYYDGISEDDKPINGGKYIDENGEGSEIYNFTMYDDNNFHGFVETKSNKGKQNQLHIERLEGVSEDAEETDNVLVIWCAKDPAQGKSYIVGWYKNATVCRHYYSDGEGWPKNMYAKAEDCVLLPMNKRQKIVPRAGRDGYSYGFGRANVWFCDNDNKDANKYVRNMINYIESYDGENLIHK
;
A
#
# COMPACT_ATOMS: atom_id res chain seq x y z
N MET A 1 -2.62 9.32 -14.51
CA MET A 1 -2.72 7.98 -13.88
C MET A 1 -2.71 8.20 -12.38
N ARG A 2 -3.70 7.68 -11.65
CA ARG A 2 -3.81 7.88 -10.20
C ARG A 2 -2.82 6.98 -9.49
N VAL A 3 -2.06 7.52 -8.53
CA VAL A 3 -1.06 6.76 -7.78
C VAL A 3 -1.28 6.97 -6.28
N LEU A 4 -1.31 5.86 -5.54
CA LEU A 4 -1.43 5.87 -4.10
C LEU A 4 -0.31 5.01 -3.50
N PHE A 5 0.54 5.60 -2.68
CA PHE A 5 1.51 4.85 -1.89
C PHE A 5 0.90 4.48 -0.54
N CYS A 6 0.97 3.21 -0.17
CA CYS A 6 0.45 2.66 1.09
C CYS A 6 1.57 2.04 1.90
N ASN A 7 1.79 2.52 3.12
CA ASN A 7 2.80 1.99 4.03
C ASN A 7 2.19 0.98 4.99
N VAL A 8 2.75 -0.22 5.00
CA VAL A 8 2.32 -1.37 5.80
C VAL A 8 3.51 -1.98 6.57
N ALA A 9 3.24 -2.94 7.46
CA ALA A 9 4.26 -3.78 8.06
C ALA A 9 5.12 -4.48 6.99
N TRP A 10 6.36 -4.78 7.35
CA TRP A 10 7.26 -5.58 6.54
C TRP A 10 6.96 -7.06 6.72
N MET A 11 6.55 -7.72 5.63
CA MET A 11 6.30 -9.17 5.55
C MET A 11 6.79 -9.74 4.23
N LYS A 12 7.03 -11.04 4.16
CA LYS A 12 7.47 -11.74 2.95
C LYS A 12 6.30 -11.99 1.99
N TYR A 13 5.18 -12.49 2.49
CA TYR A 13 4.08 -13.01 1.69
C TYR A 13 2.79 -12.20 1.79
N TYR A 14 2.54 -11.54 2.94
CA TYR A 14 1.27 -10.84 3.18
C TYR A 14 0.05 -11.75 2.93
N ASP A 15 0.18 -13.02 3.30
CA ASP A 15 -0.85 -14.04 3.20
C ASP A 15 -1.09 -14.71 4.56
N GLY A 16 -1.29 -13.87 5.58
CA GLY A 16 -1.38 -14.30 6.98
C GLY A 16 -0.02 -14.50 7.65
N ILE A 17 -0.08 -14.90 8.92
CA ILE A 17 1.11 -15.13 9.76
C ILE A 17 1.56 -16.58 9.67
N SER A 18 2.87 -16.77 9.54
CA SER A 18 3.52 -18.08 9.68
C SER A 18 4.70 -17.99 10.65
N GLU A 19 5.33 -19.12 10.96
CA GLU A 19 6.54 -19.13 11.81
C GLU A 19 7.67 -18.30 11.18
N ASP A 20 7.78 -18.31 9.85
CA ASP A 20 8.83 -17.65 9.08
C ASP A 20 8.44 -16.26 8.55
N ASP A 21 7.17 -15.85 8.71
CA ASP A 21 6.67 -14.56 8.23
C ASP A 21 5.71 -13.93 9.23
N LYS A 22 6.26 -12.99 10.00
CA LYS A 22 5.54 -12.17 10.98
C LYS A 22 5.69 -10.70 10.62
N PRO A 23 4.68 -9.86 10.85
CA PRO A 23 4.77 -8.44 10.55
C PRO A 23 5.84 -7.75 11.41
N ILE A 24 6.67 -6.92 10.78
CA ILE A 24 7.70 -6.11 11.46
C ILE A 24 7.51 -4.64 11.11
N ASN A 25 7.69 -3.73 12.07
CA ASN A 25 7.47 -2.28 11.90
C ASN A 25 6.02 -1.94 11.46
N GLY A 26 5.04 -2.68 11.98
CA GLY A 26 3.62 -2.45 11.72
C GLY A 26 3.06 -1.23 12.48
N GLY A 27 1.76 -1.04 12.35
CA GLY A 27 1.03 -0.09 13.19
C GLY A 27 0.98 -0.54 14.65
N LYS A 28 0.61 0.38 15.55
CA LYS A 28 0.48 0.11 16.99
C LYS A 28 -0.40 -1.11 17.29
N TYR A 29 -1.45 -1.33 16.51
CA TYR A 29 -2.34 -2.48 16.68
C TYR A 29 -1.61 -3.82 16.47
N ILE A 30 -0.73 -3.91 15.47
CA ILE A 30 0.08 -5.11 15.23
C ILE A 30 1.12 -5.27 16.33
N ASP A 31 1.73 -4.18 16.80
CA ASP A 31 2.68 -4.24 17.91
C ASP A 31 2.01 -4.78 19.21
N GLU A 32 0.73 -4.47 19.41
CA GLU A 32 -0.04 -4.88 20.60
C GLU A 32 -0.68 -6.28 20.46
N ASN A 33 -1.20 -6.62 19.28
CA ASN A 33 -2.02 -7.82 19.08
C ASN A 33 -1.32 -8.92 18.25
N GLY A 34 -0.18 -8.60 17.62
CA GLY A 34 0.56 -9.53 16.77
C GLY A 34 -0.05 -9.77 15.38
N GLU A 35 -1.23 -9.24 15.11
CA GLU A 35 -1.99 -9.38 13.86
C GLU A 35 -2.71 -8.08 13.47
N GLY A 36 -3.18 -8.00 12.22
CA GLY A 36 -3.95 -6.87 11.71
C GLY A 36 -4.24 -7.03 10.22
N SER A 37 -5.21 -6.30 9.66
CA SER A 37 -5.69 -6.57 8.31
C SER A 37 -4.64 -6.45 7.19
N GLU A 38 -3.60 -5.63 7.37
CA GLU A 38 -2.56 -5.45 6.35
C GLU A 38 -1.72 -6.70 6.07
N ILE A 39 -1.76 -7.71 6.96
CA ILE A 39 -1.07 -8.98 6.76
C ILE A 39 -1.71 -9.87 5.69
N TYR A 40 -2.90 -9.50 5.19
CA TYR A 40 -3.67 -10.24 4.17
C TYR A 40 -3.70 -9.52 2.81
N ASN A 41 -2.85 -8.49 2.62
CA ASN A 41 -2.81 -7.69 1.39
C ASN A 41 -2.40 -8.50 0.14
N PHE A 42 -2.04 -9.77 0.25
CA PHE A 42 -1.84 -10.64 -0.92
C PHE A 42 -2.46 -12.02 -0.69
N THR A 43 -3.53 -12.09 0.10
CA THR A 43 -4.37 -13.29 0.25
C THR A 43 -5.41 -13.34 -0.86
N MET A 44 -5.42 -14.45 -1.62
CA MET A 44 -6.39 -14.66 -2.71
C MET A 44 -7.79 -14.92 -2.14
N TYR A 45 -8.77 -14.20 -2.67
CA TYR A 45 -10.19 -14.44 -2.39
C TYR A 45 -10.87 -15.21 -3.52
N ASP A 46 -12.04 -15.81 -3.23
CA ASP A 46 -12.80 -16.66 -4.17
C ASP A 46 -13.26 -15.92 -5.45
N ASP A 47 -13.23 -14.59 -5.44
CA ASP A 47 -13.59 -13.73 -6.57
C ASP A 47 -12.40 -13.42 -7.50
N ASN A 48 -11.25 -14.06 -7.29
CA ASN A 48 -9.98 -13.83 -7.98
C ASN A 48 -9.40 -12.42 -7.79
N ASN A 49 -9.75 -11.73 -6.70
CA ASN A 49 -9.15 -10.47 -6.31
C ASN A 49 -8.23 -10.63 -5.10
N PHE A 50 -7.26 -9.71 -5.02
CA PHE A 50 -6.64 -9.35 -3.76
C PHE A 50 -7.39 -8.16 -3.16
N HIS A 51 -7.71 -8.26 -1.88
CA HIS A 51 -8.28 -7.17 -1.12
C HIS A 51 -7.22 -6.59 -0.19
N GLY A 52 -6.98 -5.29 -0.33
CA GLY A 52 -5.94 -4.59 0.42
C GLY A 52 -6.51 -3.74 1.55
N PHE A 53 -5.68 -3.56 2.57
CA PHE A 53 -5.90 -2.67 3.69
C PHE A 53 -4.70 -1.77 3.93
N VAL A 54 -4.98 -0.48 4.14
CA VAL A 54 -4.05 0.49 4.74
C VAL A 54 -4.78 1.30 5.81
N GLU A 55 -4.15 1.45 6.97
CA GLU A 55 -4.74 2.19 8.09
C GLU A 55 -4.69 3.71 7.86
N THR A 56 -5.84 4.40 7.88
CA THR A 56 -6.00 5.86 7.74
C THR A 56 -5.84 6.64 9.07
N LYS A 57 -5.44 5.93 10.13
CA LYS A 57 -5.49 6.34 11.55
C LYS A 57 -6.91 6.53 12.07
N SER A 58 -7.02 6.70 13.39
CA SER A 58 -8.26 7.06 14.07
C SER A 58 -8.12 8.39 14.81
N ASN A 59 -9.24 9.07 15.02
CA ASN A 59 -9.34 10.25 15.86
C ASN A 59 -10.54 10.08 16.81
N LYS A 60 -10.29 10.21 18.12
CA LYS A 60 -11.31 10.04 19.18
C LYS A 60 -12.12 8.73 19.04
N GLY A 61 -11.46 7.64 18.66
CA GLY A 61 -12.10 6.33 18.50
C GLY A 61 -12.88 6.14 17.19
N LYS A 62 -12.96 7.15 16.32
CA LYS A 62 -13.53 7.01 14.97
C LYS A 62 -12.41 6.81 13.95
N GLN A 63 -12.54 5.80 13.10
CA GLN A 63 -11.63 5.60 11.97
C GLN A 63 -11.77 6.75 10.98
N ASN A 64 -10.64 7.25 10.47
CA ASN A 64 -10.66 8.27 9.44
C ASN A 64 -11.05 7.66 8.10
N GLN A 65 -11.63 8.46 7.22
CA GLN A 65 -11.82 8.05 5.82
C GLN A 65 -10.49 8.13 5.05
N LEU A 66 -10.39 7.38 3.97
CA LEU A 66 -9.35 7.58 2.97
C LEU A 66 -9.78 8.72 2.05
N HIS A 67 -8.96 9.77 2.00
CA HIS A 67 -9.24 10.99 1.25
C HIS A 67 -9.00 10.82 -0.26
N ILE A 68 -9.79 9.96 -0.91
CA ILE A 68 -9.61 9.58 -2.32
C ILE A 68 -9.80 10.75 -3.29
N GLU A 69 -10.46 11.84 -2.88
CA GLU A 69 -10.58 13.09 -3.63
C GLU A 69 -9.21 13.73 -3.93
N ARG A 70 -8.16 13.33 -3.20
CA ARG A 70 -6.78 13.78 -3.46
C ARG A 70 -6.16 13.08 -4.67
N LEU A 71 -6.77 12.03 -5.19
CA LEU A 71 -6.35 11.40 -6.43
C LEU A 71 -6.87 12.24 -7.61
N GLU A 72 -6.03 12.35 -8.64
CA GLU A 72 -6.33 13.16 -9.83
C GLU A 72 -7.70 12.84 -10.44
N GLY A 73 -8.54 13.87 -10.57
CA GLY A 73 -9.85 13.78 -11.21
C GLY A 73 -10.91 12.99 -10.43
N VAL A 74 -10.75 12.81 -9.12
CA VAL A 74 -11.76 12.19 -8.24
C VAL A 74 -12.59 13.28 -7.56
N SER A 75 -13.92 13.11 -7.55
CA SER A 75 -14.84 14.05 -6.91
C SER A 75 -14.73 14.02 -5.39
N GLU A 76 -15.02 15.14 -4.73
CA GLU A 76 -15.11 15.22 -3.26
C GLU A 76 -16.17 14.26 -2.68
N ASP A 77 -17.26 14.04 -3.41
CA ASP A 77 -18.37 13.16 -3.02
C ASP A 77 -18.21 11.71 -3.49
N ALA A 78 -17.08 11.35 -4.13
CA ALA A 78 -16.86 9.98 -4.58
C ALA A 78 -16.65 9.04 -3.38
N GLU A 79 -17.33 7.90 -3.38
CA GLU A 79 -17.17 6.84 -2.36
C GLU A 79 -16.08 5.83 -2.74
N GLU A 80 -15.79 5.70 -4.03
CA GLU A 80 -14.72 4.87 -4.55
C GLU A 80 -14.16 5.44 -5.86
N THR A 81 -13.01 4.95 -6.28
CA THR A 81 -12.42 5.29 -7.58
C THR A 81 -11.60 4.14 -8.15
N ASP A 82 -11.73 3.91 -9.45
CA ASP A 82 -11.00 2.88 -10.19
C ASP A 82 -9.72 3.43 -10.84
N ASN A 83 -8.99 2.54 -11.49
CA ASN A 83 -7.79 2.85 -12.27
C ASN A 83 -6.71 3.53 -11.42
N VAL A 84 -6.54 3.05 -10.18
CA VAL A 84 -5.49 3.49 -9.26
C VAL A 84 -4.34 2.50 -9.27
N LEU A 85 -3.12 3.01 -9.45
CA LEU A 85 -1.91 2.27 -9.14
C LEU A 85 -1.64 2.38 -7.64
N VAL A 86 -1.93 1.32 -6.89
CA VAL A 86 -1.62 1.23 -5.45
C VAL A 86 -0.23 0.62 -5.30
N ILE A 87 0.68 1.32 -4.64
CA ILE A 87 2.06 0.90 -4.40
C ILE A 87 2.23 0.58 -2.93
N TRP A 88 2.42 -0.70 -2.62
CA TRP A 88 2.66 -1.18 -1.27
C TRP A 88 4.12 -0.94 -0.88
N CYS A 89 4.30 -0.34 0.28
CA CYS A 89 5.58 0.09 0.82
C CYS A 89 5.74 -0.45 2.24
N ALA A 90 6.95 -0.85 2.62
CA ALA A 90 7.21 -1.25 4.00
C ALA A 90 8.61 -0.85 4.42
N LYS A 91 8.81 -0.61 5.73
CA LYS A 91 10.11 -0.27 6.30
C LYS A 91 10.93 -1.54 6.52
N ASP A 92 12.02 -1.66 5.78
CA ASP A 92 12.98 -2.76 5.94
C ASP A 92 13.60 -2.69 7.35
N PRO A 93 13.49 -3.77 8.16
CA PRO A 93 14.00 -3.78 9.52
C PRO A 93 15.53 -3.74 9.61
N ALA A 94 16.25 -4.24 8.60
CA ALA A 94 17.70 -4.24 8.56
C ALA A 94 18.27 -2.90 8.08
N GLN A 95 17.64 -2.28 7.07
CA GLN A 95 18.15 -1.07 6.44
C GLN A 95 17.57 0.23 7.00
N GLY A 96 16.43 0.15 7.71
CA GLY A 96 15.78 1.30 8.33
C GLY A 96 15.06 2.26 7.37
N LYS A 97 15.03 1.96 6.07
CA LYS A 97 14.35 2.73 5.01
C LYS A 97 13.08 2.04 4.53
N SER A 98 12.15 2.80 3.96
CA SER A 98 10.98 2.24 3.30
C SER A 98 11.30 1.84 1.86
N TYR A 99 10.78 0.68 1.44
CA TYR A 99 10.94 0.13 0.09
C TYR A 99 9.59 -0.26 -0.49
N ILE A 100 9.49 -0.26 -1.82
CA ILE A 100 8.36 -0.89 -2.53
C ILE A 100 8.43 -2.40 -2.30
N VAL A 101 7.33 -2.99 -1.85
CA VAL A 101 7.18 -4.44 -1.64
C VAL A 101 6.31 -5.10 -2.70
N GLY A 102 5.43 -4.34 -3.35
CA GLY A 102 4.51 -4.83 -4.37
C GLY A 102 3.56 -3.73 -4.81
N TRP A 103 2.64 -4.06 -5.68
CA TRP A 103 1.64 -3.11 -6.17
C TRP A 103 0.40 -3.84 -6.69
N TYR A 104 -0.70 -3.09 -6.75
CA TYR A 104 -1.89 -3.42 -7.50
C TYR A 104 -2.02 -2.43 -8.66
N LYS A 105 -2.10 -2.93 -9.89
CA LYS A 105 -2.54 -2.14 -11.03
C LYS A 105 -4.07 -2.14 -11.08
N ASN A 106 -4.64 -1.12 -11.72
CA ASN A 106 -6.07 -1.01 -12.00
C ASN A 106 -6.97 -1.20 -10.76
N ALA A 107 -6.49 -0.85 -9.56
CA ALA A 107 -7.21 -1.08 -8.33
C ALA A 107 -8.42 -0.14 -8.21
N THR A 108 -9.45 -0.65 -7.56
CA THR A 108 -10.54 0.15 -6.99
C THR A 108 -10.17 0.49 -5.54
N VAL A 109 -10.25 1.77 -5.19
CA VAL A 109 -9.93 2.29 -3.85
C VAL A 109 -11.17 2.95 -3.25
N CYS A 110 -11.54 2.53 -2.04
CA CYS A 110 -12.75 2.99 -1.35
C CYS A 110 -12.41 4.06 -0.30
N ARG A 111 -13.29 5.05 -0.14
CA ARG A 111 -13.22 6.08 0.90
C ARG A 111 -13.36 5.48 2.30
N HIS A 112 -14.27 4.53 2.44
CA HIS A 112 -14.58 3.86 3.69
C HIS A 112 -14.10 2.41 3.68
N TYR A 113 -13.86 1.88 4.88
CA TYR A 113 -13.52 0.48 5.03
C TYR A 113 -14.75 -0.39 4.74
N TYR A 114 -14.53 -1.55 4.17
CA TYR A 114 -15.53 -2.59 3.99
C TYR A 114 -15.00 -3.92 4.54
N SER A 115 -15.90 -4.84 4.88
CA SER A 115 -15.56 -6.19 5.33
C SER A 115 -16.65 -7.18 4.93
N ASP A 116 -16.28 -8.44 4.77
CA ASP A 116 -17.23 -9.53 4.56
C ASP A 116 -17.75 -10.00 5.93
N GLY A 117 -18.82 -9.36 6.41
CA GLY A 117 -19.36 -9.63 7.76
C GLY A 117 -18.36 -9.24 8.86
N GLU A 118 -18.04 -10.18 9.76
CA GLU A 118 -17.05 -10.03 10.84
C GLU A 118 -15.59 -10.18 10.35
N GLY A 119 -15.36 -10.20 9.03
CA GLY A 119 -14.02 -10.29 8.45
C GLY A 119 -13.14 -9.05 8.70
N TRP A 120 -11.86 -9.19 8.36
CA TRP A 120 -10.89 -8.10 8.45
C TRP A 120 -11.26 -6.92 7.54
N PRO A 121 -11.17 -5.66 8.03
CA PRO A 121 -11.46 -4.50 7.21
C PRO A 121 -10.48 -4.36 6.05
N LYS A 122 -10.99 -3.89 4.92
CA LYS A 122 -10.33 -3.65 3.64
C LYS A 122 -10.72 -2.26 3.13
N ASN A 123 -9.94 -1.68 2.23
CA ASN A 123 -10.28 -0.39 1.61
C ASN A 123 -9.81 -0.25 0.15
N MET A 124 -9.40 -1.34 -0.47
CA MET A 124 -9.13 -1.42 -1.90
C MET A 124 -9.15 -2.87 -2.36
N TYR A 125 -9.29 -3.09 -3.67
CA TYR A 125 -9.13 -4.40 -4.28
C TYR A 125 -8.65 -4.28 -5.72
N ALA A 126 -8.07 -5.35 -6.22
CA ALA A 126 -7.65 -5.47 -7.61
C ALA A 126 -7.61 -6.95 -8.03
N LYS A 127 -7.76 -7.20 -9.32
CA LYS A 127 -7.63 -8.54 -9.88
C LYS A 127 -6.24 -9.09 -9.64
N ALA A 128 -6.16 -10.40 -9.36
CA ALA A 128 -4.89 -11.06 -9.12
C ALA A 128 -3.87 -10.89 -10.27
N GLU A 129 -4.35 -10.89 -11.52
CA GLU A 129 -3.53 -10.69 -12.73
C GLU A 129 -2.87 -9.30 -12.82
N ASP A 130 -3.44 -8.30 -12.12
CA ASP A 130 -2.96 -6.92 -12.08
C ASP A 130 -2.02 -6.67 -10.89
N CYS A 131 -1.79 -7.68 -10.04
CA CYS A 131 -1.05 -7.55 -8.80
C CYS A 131 0.34 -8.19 -8.89
N VAL A 132 1.31 -7.55 -8.24
CA VAL A 132 2.66 -8.08 -8.08
C VAL A 132 3.10 -7.95 -6.64
N LEU A 133 3.59 -9.05 -6.08
CA LEU A 133 4.35 -9.05 -4.83
C LEU A 133 5.82 -9.35 -5.14
N LEU A 134 6.70 -8.41 -4.79
CA LEU A 134 8.12 -8.55 -5.05
C LEU A 134 8.76 -9.54 -4.08
N PRO A 135 9.58 -10.48 -4.59
CA PRO A 135 10.54 -11.22 -3.79
C PRO A 135 11.45 -10.28 -2.99
N MET A 136 11.81 -10.70 -1.78
CA MET A 136 12.63 -9.92 -0.85
C MET A 136 13.90 -9.33 -1.47
N ASN A 137 14.62 -10.10 -2.29
CA ASN A 137 15.84 -9.67 -2.99
C ASN A 137 15.59 -8.64 -4.11
N LYS A 138 14.34 -8.44 -4.54
CA LYS A 138 13.93 -7.46 -5.56
C LYS A 138 13.37 -6.17 -4.95
N ARG A 139 13.15 -6.11 -3.63
CA ARG A 139 12.68 -4.92 -2.90
C ARG A 139 13.79 -3.88 -2.74
N GLN A 140 14.11 -3.18 -3.83
CA GLN A 140 15.29 -2.30 -3.92
C GLN A 140 14.93 -0.82 -4.12
N LYS A 141 13.67 -0.52 -4.46
CA LYS A 141 13.23 0.85 -4.72
C LYS A 141 12.87 1.55 -3.41
N ILE A 142 13.72 2.48 -2.99
CA ILE A 142 13.51 3.30 -1.79
C ILE A 142 12.29 4.19 -1.99
N VAL A 143 11.45 4.30 -0.97
CA VAL A 143 10.31 5.19 -0.90
C VAL A 143 10.61 6.37 0.04
N PRO A 144 10.61 7.61 -0.47
CA PRO A 144 10.89 8.82 0.29
C PRO A 144 9.95 9.02 1.48
N ARG A 145 10.49 9.66 2.53
CA ARG A 145 9.72 10.15 3.67
C ARG A 145 10.04 11.62 3.89
N ALA A 146 9.03 12.48 3.81
CA ALA A 146 9.22 13.92 3.88
C ALA A 146 9.81 14.34 5.24
N GLY A 147 10.85 15.19 5.21
CA GLY A 147 11.59 15.61 6.40
C GLY A 147 12.56 14.57 6.96
N ARG A 148 12.78 13.45 6.25
CA ARG A 148 13.79 12.43 6.57
C ARG A 148 14.64 12.15 5.34
N ASP A 149 15.87 11.69 5.59
CA ASP A 149 16.79 11.23 4.53
C ASP A 149 17.01 12.24 3.40
N GLY A 150 16.84 13.54 3.68
CA GLY A 150 16.99 14.63 2.71
C GLY A 150 15.80 14.89 1.78
N TYR A 151 14.68 14.18 1.94
CA TYR A 151 13.51 14.36 1.07
C TYR A 151 12.56 15.44 1.59
N SER A 152 12.13 16.34 0.69
CA SER A 152 11.04 17.30 0.93
C SER A 152 9.65 16.73 0.60
N TYR A 153 9.59 15.50 0.09
CA TYR A 153 8.40 14.80 -0.37
C TYR A 153 8.40 13.33 0.08
N GLY A 154 7.30 12.62 -0.16
CA GLY A 154 7.11 11.24 0.26
C GLY A 154 6.13 11.11 1.42
N PHE A 155 6.16 9.96 2.11
CA PHE A 155 5.32 9.75 3.28
C PHE A 155 5.61 10.77 4.37
N GLY A 156 4.55 11.41 4.88
CA GLY A 156 4.58 12.18 6.11
C GLY A 156 4.31 11.30 7.32
N ARG A 157 3.43 11.79 8.21
CA ARG A 157 2.98 11.04 9.40
C ARG A 157 1.93 9.98 9.07
N ALA A 158 1.23 10.06 7.94
CA ALA A 158 0.20 9.11 7.54
C ALA A 158 0.80 7.87 6.89
N ASN A 159 0.05 6.76 6.88
CA ASN A 159 0.40 5.55 6.15
C ASN A 159 0.09 5.64 4.66
N VAL A 160 -0.45 6.76 4.18
CA VAL A 160 -0.78 6.98 2.77
C VAL A 160 -0.09 8.23 2.25
N TRP A 161 0.30 8.18 0.97
CA TRP A 161 0.81 9.32 0.23
C TRP A 161 0.21 9.36 -1.18
N PHE A 162 -0.57 10.41 -1.45
CA PHE A 162 -1.32 10.63 -2.71
C PHE A 162 -0.49 11.28 -3.83
N CYS A 163 0.78 11.58 -3.55
CA CYS A 163 1.67 12.40 -4.39
C CYS A 163 1.17 13.85 -4.56
N ASP A 164 2.10 14.80 -4.42
CA ASP A 164 1.78 16.22 -4.53
C ASP A 164 2.20 16.69 -5.93
N ASN A 165 1.21 17.07 -6.75
CA ASN A 165 1.43 17.47 -8.14
C ASN A 165 2.23 18.79 -8.26
N ASP A 166 2.35 19.58 -7.20
CA ASP A 166 3.08 20.85 -7.23
C ASP A 166 4.58 20.70 -6.96
N ASN A 167 5.02 19.52 -6.48
CA ASN A 167 6.43 19.25 -6.20
C ASN A 167 7.12 18.54 -7.39
N LYS A 168 8.02 19.25 -8.08
CA LYS A 168 8.74 18.75 -9.25
C LYS A 168 9.57 17.48 -8.97
N ASP A 169 10.20 17.39 -7.81
CA ASP A 169 11.02 16.23 -7.44
C ASP A 169 10.14 15.02 -7.11
N ALA A 170 9.02 15.24 -6.41
CA ALA A 170 8.00 14.23 -6.18
C ALA A 170 7.47 13.68 -7.51
N ASN A 171 7.09 14.57 -8.43
CA ASN A 171 6.60 14.18 -9.76
C ASN A 171 7.63 13.38 -10.55
N LYS A 172 8.91 13.78 -10.49
CA LYS A 172 9.99 13.03 -11.15
C LYS A 172 10.16 11.64 -10.53
N TYR A 173 10.12 11.54 -9.21
CA TYR A 173 10.18 10.26 -8.50
C TYR A 173 9.01 9.34 -8.90
N VAL A 174 7.78 9.86 -8.87
CA VAL A 174 6.57 9.11 -9.22
C VAL A 174 6.63 8.61 -10.66
N ARG A 175 7.01 9.46 -11.62
CA ARG A 175 7.19 9.03 -13.02
C ARG A 175 8.21 7.91 -13.17
N ASN A 176 9.33 7.97 -12.43
CA ASN A 176 10.32 6.89 -12.45
C ASN A 176 9.76 5.58 -11.86
N MET A 177 8.95 5.65 -10.80
CA MET A 177 8.31 4.48 -10.20
C MET A 177 7.26 3.88 -11.13
N ILE A 178 6.45 4.71 -11.78
CA ILE A 178 5.51 4.29 -12.83
C ILE A 178 6.25 3.55 -13.92
N ASN A 179 7.31 4.14 -14.50
CA ASN A 179 8.08 3.50 -15.56
C ASN A 179 8.69 2.17 -15.11
N TYR A 180 9.18 2.08 -13.87
CA TYR A 180 9.69 0.83 -13.30
C TYR A 180 8.59 -0.25 -13.19
N ILE A 181 7.41 0.10 -12.70
CA ILE A 181 6.29 -0.82 -12.52
C ILE A 181 5.70 -1.26 -13.87
N GLU A 182 5.61 -0.35 -14.85
CA GLU A 182 5.12 -0.69 -16.19
C GLU A 182 6.08 -1.54 -17.00
N SER A 183 7.39 -1.42 -16.74
CA SER A 183 8.42 -2.24 -17.39
C SER A 183 8.81 -3.48 -16.60
N TYR A 184 8.17 -3.76 -15.46
CA TYR A 184 8.51 -4.89 -14.63
C TYR A 184 8.06 -6.21 -15.25
N ASP A 185 9.03 -7.07 -15.56
CA ASP A 185 8.86 -8.42 -16.11
C ASP A 185 9.50 -9.50 -15.22
N GLY A 186 9.81 -9.13 -13.98
CA GLY A 186 10.50 -9.98 -13.02
C GLY A 186 9.59 -10.98 -12.31
N GLU A 187 10.19 -11.68 -11.35
CA GLU A 187 9.52 -12.69 -10.53
C GLU A 187 8.41 -12.09 -9.65
N ASN A 188 7.22 -12.68 -9.72
CA ASN A 188 6.07 -12.35 -8.88
C ASN A 188 5.82 -13.47 -7.86
N LEU A 189 5.77 -13.15 -6.56
CA LEU A 189 5.53 -14.15 -5.50
C LEU A 189 4.10 -14.69 -5.47
N ILE A 190 3.14 -14.01 -6.13
CA ILE A 190 1.73 -14.43 -6.16
C ILE A 190 1.51 -15.75 -6.92
N HIS A 191 2.39 -16.11 -7.86
CA HIS A 191 2.23 -17.29 -8.74
C HIS A 191 3.10 -18.49 -8.33
N LYS A 192 3.45 -18.61 -7.05
CA LYS A 192 4.26 -19.72 -6.53
C LYS A 192 3.49 -20.67 -5.65
#